data_AF-A0A925ZN73-F1
#
_entry.id   AF-A0A925ZN73-F1
#
_cell.length_a   1.000
_cell.length_b   1.000
_cell.length_c   1.000
_cell.angle_alpha   90.00
_cell.angle_beta   90.00
_cell.angle_gamma   90.00
#
_symmetry.space_group_name_H-M   'P 1'
#
loop_
_entity.id
_entity.type
_entity.pdbx_description
1 polymer ?
#
loop_
_entity_poly.entity_id
_entity_poly.type
_entity_poly.pdbx_seq_one_letter_code
_entity_poly.pdbx_strand_id
1 'polypeptide(L)'
;MTGSTEPWAIVTVRLQPDGSSREAWSHALDQLEELGSKLAHANEVGGVELRDAESPMPPERPELVAYTSPELVDAVAELARHGAQQLGITVTVRGEVRTDDDWRDAWKQFYAPILLGNGALLLRPSWIARRPDDPVREVVLDPGRAFGTGLHETTRLCLERIVAIDAAGTPPNSVLDLGCGSGILALCAARCFVDARVVAVDIDPESTATTVENAALNSLDARLDVRTGDLDVIGGERFGLVLANIRADTLRARAPALLEHVAPG
;
A
#
# COMPACT_ATOMS: atom_id res chain seq x y z
N MET A 1 31.67 -4.52 -10.58
CA MET A 1 30.37 -3.92 -10.92
C MET A 1 29.97 -3.09 -9.73
N THR A 2 30.16 -1.77 -9.81
CA THR A 2 29.88 -0.83 -8.72
C THR A 2 28.36 -0.71 -8.61
N GLY A 3 27.78 -1.37 -7.61
CA GLY A 3 26.37 -1.20 -7.28
C GLY A 3 26.15 0.24 -6.87
N SER A 4 25.52 1.02 -7.75
CA SER A 4 24.96 2.31 -7.39
C SER A 4 23.73 2.01 -6.54
N THR A 5 23.86 2.01 -5.22
CA THR A 5 22.71 2.02 -4.32
C THR A 5 22.05 3.38 -4.46
N GLU A 6 20.82 3.40 -4.96
CA GLU A 6 20.03 4.63 -4.94
C GLU A 6 19.86 5.08 -3.48
N PRO A 7 20.10 6.37 -3.18
CA PRO A 7 19.98 6.88 -1.84
C PRO A 7 18.52 6.84 -1.38
N TRP A 8 18.32 6.55 -0.10
CA TRP A 8 17.01 6.51 0.55
C TRP A 8 17.07 7.30 1.85
N ALA A 9 15.94 7.59 2.47
CA ALA A 9 15.93 8.33 3.73
C ALA A 9 14.89 7.81 4.72
N ILE A 10 15.16 8.08 6.00
CA ILE A 10 14.23 7.82 7.10
C ILE A 10 14.07 9.05 7.95
N VAL A 11 12.90 9.15 8.58
CA VAL A 11 12.61 10.08 9.66
C VAL A 11 12.25 9.27 10.90
N THR A 12 13.10 9.35 11.93
CA THR A 12 12.86 8.72 13.23
C THR A 12 12.25 9.75 14.18
N VAL A 13 11.11 9.39 14.76
CA VAL A 13 10.35 10.13 15.76
C VAL A 13 10.40 9.32 17.05
N ARG A 14 11.12 9.83 18.06
CA ARG A 14 11.26 9.15 19.35
C ARG A 14 10.48 9.90 20.41
N LEU A 15 9.62 9.20 21.14
CA LEU A 15 8.89 9.78 22.27
C LEU A 15 9.88 10.16 23.39
N GLN A 16 9.73 11.35 23.95
CA GLN A 16 10.50 11.75 25.12
C GLN A 16 9.72 11.44 26.40
N PRO A 17 10.32 10.69 27.35
CA PRO A 17 9.76 10.56 28.68
C PRO A 17 9.87 11.91 29.39
N ASP A 18 8.73 12.40 29.86
CA ASP A 18 8.58 13.65 30.62
C ASP A 18 8.58 13.40 32.15
N GLY A 19 8.85 12.17 32.59
CA GLY A 19 8.82 11.77 34.00
C GLY A 19 7.42 11.46 34.54
N SER A 20 6.42 11.33 33.66
CA SER A 20 5.02 11.13 34.01
C SER A 20 4.66 9.69 34.44
N SER A 21 3.44 9.54 34.98
CA SER A 21 2.87 8.26 35.43
C SER A 21 2.78 7.23 34.30
N ARG A 22 2.63 5.94 34.66
CA ARG A 22 2.39 4.85 33.70
C ARG A 22 1.20 5.11 32.76
N GLU A 23 0.15 5.76 33.24
CA GLU A 23 -1.03 6.10 32.44
C GLU A 23 -0.73 7.16 31.38
N ALA A 24 0.05 8.20 31.74
CA ALA A 24 0.49 9.22 30.78
C ALA A 24 1.40 8.63 29.71
N TRP A 25 2.26 7.68 30.08
CA TRP A 25 3.10 6.96 29.12
C TRP A 25 2.28 6.11 28.15
N SER A 26 1.27 5.38 28.65
CA SER A 26 0.35 4.63 27.80
C SER A 26 -0.40 5.53 26.82
N HIS A 27 -0.91 6.67 27.30
CA HIS A 27 -1.60 7.62 26.44
C HIS A 27 -0.67 8.19 25.35
N ALA A 28 0.58 8.52 25.71
CA ALA A 28 1.56 9.03 24.76
C ALA A 28 1.96 8.00 23.69
N LEU A 29 1.96 6.70 24.02
CA LEU A 29 2.11 5.61 23.06
C LEU A 29 0.94 5.56 22.07
N ASP A 30 -0.31 5.62 22.55
CA ASP A 30 -1.49 5.63 21.67
C ASP A 30 -1.43 6.82 20.69
N GLN A 31 -0.99 7.99 21.18
CA GLN A 31 -0.80 9.17 20.33
C GLN A 31 0.35 9.01 19.33
N LEU A 32 1.44 8.31 19.69
CA LEU A 32 2.53 8.02 18.77
C LEU A 32 2.08 7.06 17.65
N GLU A 33 1.24 6.07 17.97
CA GLU A 33 0.61 5.22 16.96
C GLU A 33 -0.32 6.01 16.03
N GLU A 34 -1.14 6.92 16.59
CA GLU A 34 -1.98 7.82 15.79
C GLU A 34 -1.15 8.71 14.85
N LEU A 35 -0.01 9.22 15.32
CA LEU A 35 0.93 9.95 14.48
C LEU A 35 1.46 9.08 13.34
N GLY A 36 1.80 7.83 13.62
CA GLY A 36 2.21 6.84 12.63
C GLY A 36 1.17 6.65 11.54
N SER A 37 -0.09 6.48 11.93
CA SER A 37 -1.21 6.40 11.01
C SER A 37 -1.30 7.65 10.13
N LYS A 38 -1.23 8.86 10.71
CA LYS A 38 -1.27 10.12 9.94
C LYS A 38 -0.12 10.24 8.95
N LEU A 39 1.10 9.90 9.35
CA LEU A 39 2.28 9.94 8.48
C LEU A 39 2.16 8.93 7.33
N ALA A 40 1.60 7.74 7.56
CA ALA A 40 1.39 6.74 6.52
C ALA A 40 0.43 7.20 5.40
N HIS A 41 -0.39 8.22 5.66
CA HIS A 41 -1.29 8.84 4.67
C HIS A 41 -0.68 10.04 3.95
N ALA A 42 0.53 10.48 4.33
CA ALA A 42 1.21 11.60 3.69
C ALA A 42 1.85 11.15 2.37
N ASN A 43 1.75 11.99 1.33
CA ASN A 43 2.30 11.66 -0.01
C ASN A 43 3.83 11.54 0.01
N GLU A 44 4.46 12.15 1.01
CA GLU A 44 5.89 12.22 1.20
C GLU A 44 6.45 10.95 1.88
N VAL A 45 5.59 10.03 2.32
CA VAL A 45 5.96 8.86 3.14
C VAL A 45 5.65 7.57 2.40
N GLY A 46 6.69 6.74 2.19
CA GLY A 46 6.57 5.42 1.56
C GLY A 46 6.15 4.29 2.51
N GLY A 47 6.23 4.52 3.82
CA GLY A 47 5.81 3.58 4.86
C GLY A 47 6.20 4.05 6.26
N VAL A 48 5.59 3.49 7.30
CA VAL A 48 5.87 3.83 8.69
C VAL A 48 5.96 2.56 9.55
N GLU A 49 6.85 2.57 10.53
CA GLU A 49 7.14 1.46 11.44
C GLU A 49 7.19 1.97 12.89
N LEU A 50 6.54 1.26 13.83
CA LEU A 50 6.78 1.45 15.26
C LEU A 50 7.80 0.40 15.72
N ARG A 51 8.98 0.84 16.17
CA ARG A 51 10.09 0.00 16.64
C ARG A 51 10.05 -0.18 18.14
N ASP A 52 9.82 -1.42 18.57
CA ASP A 52 9.83 -1.87 19.97
C ASP A 52 10.70 -3.12 20.20
N ALA A 53 11.78 -3.28 19.41
CA ALA A 53 12.36 -4.60 19.13
C ALA A 53 12.82 -5.46 20.33
N GLU A 54 13.07 -4.93 21.54
CA GLU A 54 13.63 -5.74 22.65
C GLU A 54 13.19 -5.38 24.09
N SER A 55 12.14 -4.58 24.33
CA SER A 55 11.78 -4.11 25.69
C SER A 55 10.47 -4.65 26.27
N PRO A 56 10.35 -4.81 27.60
CA PRO A 56 9.09 -5.19 28.24
C PRO A 56 8.00 -4.12 28.02
N MET A 57 6.73 -4.52 27.99
CA MET A 57 5.60 -3.59 27.85
C MET A 57 5.35 -2.80 29.16
N PRO A 58 5.25 -1.46 29.12
CA PRO A 58 5.43 -0.59 27.95
C PRO A 58 6.91 -0.33 27.61
N PRO A 59 7.26 -0.16 26.32
CA PRO A 59 8.64 -0.03 25.86
C PRO A 59 9.36 1.15 26.52
N GLU A 60 10.65 0.99 26.83
CA GLU A 60 11.44 2.05 27.47
C GLU A 60 11.68 3.26 26.54
N ARG A 61 11.67 3.05 25.22
CA ARG A 61 11.96 4.08 24.19
C ARG A 61 11.24 3.76 22.87
N PRO A 62 9.93 4.02 22.77
CA PRO A 62 9.19 3.80 21.54
C PRO A 62 9.68 4.75 20.44
N GLU A 63 9.94 4.18 19.26
CA GLU A 63 10.40 4.90 18.09
C GLU A 63 9.45 4.66 16.92
N LEU A 64 8.98 5.73 16.30
CA LEU A 64 8.27 5.68 15.04
C LEU A 64 9.24 6.05 13.92
N VAL A 65 9.34 5.23 12.87
CA VAL A 65 10.25 5.43 11.74
C VAL A 65 9.42 5.54 10.48
N ALA A 66 9.48 6.69 9.81
CA ALA A 66 8.88 6.92 8.51
C ALA A 66 9.95 6.79 7.41
N TYR A 67 9.64 6.05 6.36
CA TYR A 67 10.50 5.85 5.19
C TYR A 67 10.13 6.86 4.10
N THR A 68 11.13 7.47 3.47
CA THR A 68 10.95 8.57 2.50
C THR A 68 12.10 8.61 1.49
N SER A 69 11.95 9.42 0.44
CA SER A 69 13.07 9.76 -0.45
C SER A 69 13.97 10.84 0.16
N PRO A 70 15.25 10.93 -0.26
CA PRO A 70 16.19 11.94 0.25
C PRO A 70 15.72 13.39 0.08
N GLU A 71 14.98 13.68 -0.98
CA GLU A 71 14.49 15.03 -1.29
C GLU A 71 13.34 15.45 -0.37
N LEU A 72 12.65 14.47 0.25
CA LEU A 72 11.46 14.67 1.07
C LEU A 72 11.73 14.51 2.57
N VAL A 73 12.95 14.15 2.97
CA VAL A 73 13.31 13.87 4.38
C VAL A 73 12.97 15.03 5.32
N ASP A 74 13.25 16.27 4.90
CA ASP A 74 12.95 17.46 5.71
C ASP A 74 11.44 17.72 5.77
N ALA A 75 10.72 17.51 4.67
CA ALA A 75 9.27 17.67 4.64
C ALA A 75 8.58 16.68 5.58
N VAL A 76 8.98 15.40 5.54
CA VAL A 76 8.46 14.36 6.45
C VAL A 76 8.83 14.67 7.89
N ALA A 77 10.04 15.18 8.16
CA ALA A 77 10.44 15.59 9.50
C ALA A 77 9.57 16.73 10.05
N GLU A 78 9.23 17.74 9.24
CA GLU A 78 8.32 18.80 9.66
C GLU A 78 6.89 18.30 9.87
N LEU A 79 6.39 17.42 8.99
CA LEU A 79 5.08 16.78 9.15
C LEU A 79 5.00 16.01 10.47
N ALA A 80 6.03 15.24 10.79
CA ALA A 80 6.11 14.49 12.05
C ALA A 80 6.11 15.41 13.27
N ARG A 81 6.88 16.50 13.25
CA ARG A 81 6.89 17.49 14.35
C ARG A 81 5.54 18.15 14.53
N HIS A 82 4.91 18.58 13.43
CA HIS A 82 3.61 19.23 13.47
C HIS A 82 2.52 18.29 13.98
N GLY A 83 2.49 17.05 13.49
CA GLY A 83 1.55 16.03 13.94
C GLY A 83 1.72 15.70 15.43
N ALA A 84 2.96 15.53 15.89
CA ALA A 84 3.26 15.33 17.31
C ALA A 84 2.76 16.49 18.19
N GLN A 85 2.96 17.73 17.75
CA GLN A 85 2.48 18.92 18.46
C GLN A 85 0.95 18.95 18.56
N GLN A 86 0.24 18.59 17.48
CA GLN A 86 -1.23 18.54 17.48
C GLN A 86 -1.77 17.46 18.42
N LEU A 87 -1.06 16.33 18.53
CA LEU A 87 -1.38 15.21 19.41
C LEU A 87 -0.91 15.43 20.85
N GLY A 88 -0.24 16.55 21.13
CA GLY A 88 0.22 16.90 22.48
C GLY A 88 1.34 16.01 23.01
N ILE A 89 2.08 15.31 22.14
CA ILE A 89 3.21 14.47 22.54
C ILE A 89 4.55 15.17 22.31
N THR A 90 5.49 14.96 23.23
CA THR A 90 6.85 15.46 23.09
C THR A 90 7.72 14.42 22.43
N VAL A 91 8.33 14.76 21.30
CA VAL A 91 9.15 13.85 20.50
C VAL A 91 10.44 14.51 20.06
N THR A 92 11.47 13.70 19.79
CA THR A 92 12.61 14.13 18.97
C THR A 92 12.47 13.55 17.57
N VAL A 93 12.63 14.41 16.56
CA VAL A 93 12.54 14.01 15.15
C VAL A 93 13.91 14.16 14.48
N ARG A 94 14.38 13.11 13.82
CA ARG A 94 15.65 13.08 13.11
C ARG A 94 15.48 12.50 11.71
N GLY A 95 15.85 13.27 10.69
CA GLY A 95 16.01 12.78 9.33
C GLY A 95 17.40 12.20 9.10
N GLU A 96 17.50 11.13 8.31
CA GLU A 96 18.77 10.52 7.91
C GLU A 96 18.68 10.04 6.46
N VAL A 97 19.59 10.51 5.61
CA VAL A 97 19.80 9.96 4.26
C VAL A 97 20.82 8.83 4.36
N ARG A 98 20.48 7.68 3.77
CA ARG A 98 21.26 6.46 3.82
C ARG A 98 21.59 5.97 2.41
N THR A 99 22.75 5.32 2.33
CA THR A 99 23.30 4.74 1.09
C THR A 99 23.69 3.27 1.27
N ASP A 100 23.42 2.71 2.46
CA ASP A 100 23.66 1.32 2.80
C ASP A 100 22.57 0.41 2.22
N ASP A 101 22.84 -0.90 2.16
CA ASP A 101 21.92 -1.90 1.60
C ASP A 101 20.84 -2.36 2.62
N ASP A 102 20.81 -1.80 3.84
CA ASP A 102 19.89 -2.19 4.91
C ASP A 102 18.42 -1.95 4.54
N TRP A 103 18.13 -0.99 3.64
CA TRP A 103 16.75 -0.74 3.19
C TRP A 103 16.18 -1.80 2.28
N ARG A 104 17.01 -2.55 1.54
CA ARG A 104 16.46 -3.47 0.53
C ARG A 104 15.60 -4.57 1.15
N ASP A 105 15.81 -4.85 2.45
CA ASP A 105 15.12 -5.91 3.18
C ASP A 105 14.39 -5.44 4.46
N ALA A 106 14.72 -4.26 5.02
CA ALA A 106 14.10 -3.81 6.28
C ALA A 106 12.60 -3.49 6.18
N TRP A 107 12.06 -3.15 5.01
CA TRP A 107 10.59 -3.00 4.83
C TRP A 107 9.89 -4.35 4.58
N LYS A 108 10.62 -5.35 4.06
CA LYS A 108 10.09 -6.68 3.70
C LYS A 108 9.61 -7.46 4.92
N GLN A 109 10.25 -7.28 6.06
CA GLN A 109 9.88 -7.91 7.34
C GLN A 109 8.51 -7.44 7.89
N PHE A 110 7.96 -6.34 7.39
CA PHE A 110 6.67 -5.79 7.86
C PHE A 110 5.47 -6.16 6.98
N TYR A 111 5.70 -6.91 5.89
CA TYR A 111 4.59 -7.49 5.16
C TYR A 111 4.09 -8.72 5.90
N ALA A 112 2.86 -8.69 6.37
CA ALA A 112 2.14 -9.88 6.77
C ALA A 112 1.28 -10.36 5.60
N PRO A 113 1.18 -11.68 5.36
CA PRO A 113 0.17 -12.20 4.46
C PRO A 113 -1.23 -11.77 4.91
N ILE A 114 -2.05 -11.32 3.97
CA ILE A 114 -3.43 -10.89 4.20
C ILE A 114 -4.36 -11.99 3.71
N LEU A 115 -5.26 -12.42 4.59
CA LEU A 115 -6.37 -13.30 4.24
C LEU A 115 -7.62 -12.45 3.96
N LEU A 116 -8.23 -12.67 2.80
CA LEU A 116 -9.41 -11.95 2.32
C LEU A 116 -10.61 -12.90 2.20
N GLY A 117 -11.82 -12.38 2.41
CA GLY A 117 -13.07 -13.13 2.27
C GLY A 117 -13.12 -14.39 3.12
N ASN A 118 -12.76 -14.29 4.41
CA ASN A 118 -12.68 -15.41 5.35
C ASN A 118 -11.72 -16.53 4.90
N GLY A 119 -10.59 -16.18 4.30
CA GLY A 119 -9.58 -17.14 3.83
C GLY A 119 -9.89 -17.71 2.44
N ALA A 120 -10.69 -17.04 1.64
CA ALA A 120 -10.92 -17.41 0.24
C ALA A 120 -9.74 -17.02 -0.67
N LEU A 121 -8.98 -15.98 -0.32
CA LEU A 121 -7.83 -15.50 -1.08
C LEU A 121 -6.69 -15.10 -0.12
N LEU A 122 -5.50 -15.59 -0.43
CA LEU A 122 -4.25 -15.17 0.20
C LEU A 122 -3.58 -14.09 -0.64
N LEU A 123 -3.22 -12.97 -0.03
CA LEU A 123 -2.31 -11.97 -0.60
C LEU A 123 -1.02 -12.01 0.20
N ARG A 124 0.12 -12.20 -0.44
CA ARG A 124 1.43 -12.23 0.23
C ARG A 124 2.52 -11.64 -0.66
N PRO A 125 3.62 -11.16 -0.09
CA PRO A 125 4.81 -10.86 -0.89
C PRO A 125 5.57 -12.12 -1.33
N SER A 126 6.42 -11.99 -2.35
CA SER A 126 7.16 -13.13 -2.91
C SER A 126 8.14 -13.77 -1.93
N TRP A 127 8.70 -12.98 -1.01
CA TRP A 127 9.69 -13.44 -0.01
C TRP A 127 9.07 -14.16 1.19
N ILE A 128 7.74 -14.19 1.33
CA ILE A 128 7.07 -14.94 2.41
C ILE A 128 6.59 -16.29 1.86
N ALA A 129 7.12 -17.37 2.44
CA ALA A 129 6.75 -18.73 2.09
C ALA A 129 5.31 -19.06 2.52
N ARG A 130 4.64 -19.90 1.72
CA ARG A 130 3.31 -20.42 2.04
C ARG A 130 3.36 -21.34 3.26
N ARG A 131 2.29 -21.32 4.04
CA ARG A 131 2.02 -22.26 5.14
C ARG A 131 1.15 -23.42 4.66
N PRO A 132 1.19 -24.60 5.32
CA PRO A 132 0.38 -25.75 4.93
C PRO A 132 -1.12 -25.51 4.92
N ASP A 133 -1.61 -24.58 5.75
CA ASP A 133 -3.01 -24.21 5.93
C ASP A 133 -3.45 -22.99 5.09
N ASP A 134 -2.55 -22.46 4.25
CA ASP A 134 -2.86 -21.31 3.41
C ASP A 134 -3.92 -21.64 2.33
N PRO A 135 -4.77 -20.65 1.97
CA PRO A 135 -5.72 -20.78 0.86
C PRO A 135 -5.05 -21.23 -0.44
N VAL A 136 -5.80 -21.98 -1.26
CA VAL A 136 -5.35 -22.40 -2.61
C VAL A 136 -5.21 -21.21 -3.55
N ARG A 137 -6.15 -20.27 -3.47
CA ARG A 137 -6.12 -19.05 -4.29
C ARG A 137 -5.16 -18.06 -3.65
N GLU A 138 -4.15 -17.64 -4.40
CA GLU A 138 -3.17 -16.65 -3.96
C GLU A 138 -2.92 -15.54 -4.99
N VAL A 139 -2.52 -14.38 -4.49
CA VAL A 139 -1.86 -13.32 -5.24
C VAL A 139 -0.53 -13.01 -4.57
N VAL A 140 0.54 -13.09 -5.34
CA VAL A 140 1.89 -12.70 -4.91
C VAL A 140 2.15 -11.27 -5.37
N LEU A 141 2.52 -10.38 -4.47
CA LEU A 141 2.73 -8.98 -4.81
C LEU A 141 4.06 -8.48 -4.28
N ASP A 142 4.91 -7.99 -5.18
CA ASP A 142 6.11 -7.25 -4.85
C ASP A 142 5.84 -5.78 -5.19
N PRO A 143 5.46 -4.95 -4.19
CA PRO A 143 5.06 -3.58 -4.46
C PRO A 143 6.21 -2.69 -4.94
N GLY A 144 7.47 -3.13 -4.81
CA GLY A 144 8.62 -2.43 -5.35
C GLY A 144 8.65 -0.95 -4.95
N ARG A 145 8.73 -0.05 -5.94
CA ARG A 145 8.66 1.41 -5.79
C ARG A 145 7.25 1.98 -6.08
N ALA A 146 6.31 1.15 -6.53
CA ALA A 146 4.96 1.59 -6.88
C ALA A 146 4.01 1.55 -5.67
N PHE A 147 3.08 2.50 -5.62
CA PHE A 147 2.07 2.58 -4.57
C PHE A 147 1.10 1.39 -4.64
N GLY A 148 0.53 0.97 -3.51
CA GLY A 148 -0.48 -0.10 -3.46
C GLY A 148 -0.02 -1.41 -2.82
N THR A 149 0.46 -1.35 -1.59
CA THR A 149 1.00 -2.49 -0.82
C THR A 149 -0.06 -3.48 -0.32
N GLY A 150 -1.33 -3.12 -0.39
CA GLY A 150 -2.44 -3.88 0.22
C GLY A 150 -2.64 -3.65 1.72
N LEU A 151 -1.69 -2.99 2.38
CA LEU A 151 -1.74 -2.73 3.82
C LEU A 151 -2.66 -1.56 4.20
N HIS A 152 -3.03 -0.72 3.24
CA HIS A 152 -3.93 0.42 3.45
C HIS A 152 -5.40 -0.02 3.53
N GLU A 153 -6.17 0.57 4.45
CA GLU A 153 -7.55 0.17 4.76
C GLU A 153 -8.47 0.30 3.54
N THR A 154 -8.26 1.32 2.70
CA THR A 154 -9.02 1.52 1.46
C THR A 154 -8.77 0.41 0.44
N THR A 155 -7.52 -0.04 0.32
CA THR A 155 -7.16 -1.16 -0.56
C THR A 155 -7.80 -2.45 -0.05
N ARG A 156 -7.73 -2.71 1.26
CA ARG A 156 -8.41 -3.86 1.87
C ARG A 156 -9.92 -3.85 1.60
N LEU A 157 -10.58 -2.69 1.71
CA LEU A 157 -12.01 -2.56 1.42
C LEU A 157 -12.34 -2.99 -0.03
N CYS A 158 -11.57 -2.50 -1.01
CA CYS A 158 -11.73 -2.88 -2.41
C CYS A 158 -11.49 -4.38 -2.64
N LEU A 159 -10.46 -4.94 -2.00
CA LEU A 159 -10.11 -6.36 -2.10
C LEU A 159 -11.19 -7.27 -1.52
N GLU A 160 -11.70 -6.96 -0.32
CA GLU A 160 -12.82 -7.69 0.28
C GLU A 160 -14.06 -7.62 -0.61
N ARG A 161 -14.29 -6.47 -1.27
CA ARG A 161 -15.42 -6.33 -2.20
C ARG A 161 -15.26 -7.20 -3.45
N ILE A 162 -14.06 -7.30 -4.02
CA ILE A 162 -13.77 -8.19 -5.15
C ILE A 162 -14.07 -9.65 -4.78
N VAL A 163 -13.57 -10.10 -3.62
CA VAL A 163 -13.79 -11.48 -3.15
C VAL A 163 -15.27 -11.73 -2.85
N ALA A 164 -16.00 -10.75 -2.29
CA ALA A 164 -17.43 -10.87 -2.05
C ALA A 164 -18.26 -10.97 -3.33
N ILE A 165 -17.90 -10.25 -4.40
CA ILE A 165 -18.56 -10.33 -5.71
C ILE A 165 -18.38 -11.74 -6.30
N ASP A 166 -17.17 -12.30 -6.20
CA ASP A 166 -16.90 -13.67 -6.66
C ASP A 166 -17.70 -14.70 -5.88
N ALA A 167 -17.71 -14.59 -4.54
CA ALA A 167 -18.47 -15.47 -3.66
C ALA A 167 -19.98 -15.41 -3.87
N ALA A 168 -20.51 -14.27 -4.34
CA ALA A 168 -21.93 -14.12 -4.69
C ALA A 168 -22.31 -14.86 -5.99
N GLY A 169 -21.33 -15.35 -6.76
CA GLY A 169 -21.57 -16.07 -8.01
C GLY A 169 -21.99 -15.17 -9.19
N THR A 170 -21.73 -13.87 -9.09
CA THR A 170 -22.03 -12.88 -10.13
C THR A 170 -20.76 -12.15 -10.59
N PRO A 171 -19.74 -12.88 -11.11
CA PRO A 171 -18.50 -12.25 -11.55
C PRO A 171 -18.77 -11.35 -12.77
N PRO A 172 -18.15 -10.17 -12.86
CA PRO A 172 -18.22 -9.33 -14.05
C PRO A 172 -17.48 -10.00 -15.21
N ASN A 173 -17.93 -9.78 -16.45
CA ASN A 173 -17.23 -10.27 -17.65
C ASN A 173 -16.02 -9.40 -18.04
N SER A 174 -15.94 -8.17 -17.51
CA SER A 174 -14.84 -7.24 -17.77
C SER A 174 -14.61 -6.31 -16.59
N VAL A 175 -13.34 -6.04 -16.28
CA VAL A 175 -12.91 -5.20 -15.17
C VAL A 175 -11.94 -4.14 -15.67
N LEU A 176 -12.14 -2.90 -15.23
CA LEU A 176 -11.15 -1.83 -15.33
C LEU A 176 -10.58 -1.55 -13.94
N ASP A 177 -9.27 -1.43 -13.83
CA ASP A 177 -8.55 -0.89 -12.67
C ASP A 177 -7.86 0.42 -13.08
N LEU A 178 -8.43 1.57 -12.67
CA LEU A 178 -7.89 2.89 -12.96
C LEU A 178 -7.01 3.38 -11.80
N GLY A 179 -5.76 3.71 -12.12
CA GLY A 179 -4.71 4.00 -11.15
C GLY A 179 -4.20 2.71 -10.53
N CYS A 180 -3.74 1.78 -11.37
CA CYS A 180 -3.45 0.42 -10.94
C CYS A 180 -2.25 0.29 -9.99
N GLY A 181 -1.32 1.24 -9.97
CA GLY A 181 -0.17 1.22 -9.05
C GLY A 181 0.62 -0.10 -9.14
N SER A 182 0.72 -0.82 -8.03
CA SER A 182 1.33 -2.16 -7.96
C SER A 182 0.58 -3.26 -8.74
N GLY A 183 -0.64 -2.99 -9.18
CA GLY A 183 -1.53 -3.92 -9.86
C GLY A 183 -2.39 -4.75 -8.91
N ILE A 184 -2.34 -4.51 -7.60
CA ILE A 184 -2.97 -5.34 -6.58
C ILE A 184 -4.46 -5.62 -6.84
N LEU A 185 -5.25 -4.61 -7.23
CA LEU A 185 -6.69 -4.79 -7.48
C LEU A 185 -6.93 -5.56 -8.78
N ALA A 186 -6.23 -5.19 -9.86
CA ALA A 186 -6.27 -5.92 -11.13
C ALA A 186 -5.90 -7.41 -10.98
N LEU A 187 -4.84 -7.73 -10.24
CA LEU A 187 -4.38 -9.10 -10.00
C LEU A 187 -5.40 -9.90 -9.20
N CYS A 188 -5.93 -9.32 -8.12
CA CYS A 188 -6.97 -9.95 -7.33
C CYS A 188 -8.26 -10.15 -8.14
N ALA A 189 -8.65 -9.18 -8.97
CA ALA A 189 -9.79 -9.32 -9.86
C ALA A 189 -9.57 -10.44 -10.90
N ALA A 190 -8.42 -10.49 -11.56
CA ALA A 190 -8.10 -11.53 -12.54
C ALA A 190 -8.05 -12.94 -11.93
N ARG A 191 -7.61 -13.03 -10.67
CA ARG A 191 -7.56 -14.28 -9.90
C ARG A 191 -8.93 -14.76 -9.44
N CYS A 192 -9.83 -13.83 -9.08
CA CYS A 192 -11.19 -14.17 -8.66
C CYS A 192 -12.09 -14.44 -9.86
N PHE A 193 -12.11 -13.53 -10.84
CA PHE A 193 -12.98 -13.58 -12.00
C PHE A 193 -12.24 -14.25 -13.18
N VAL A 194 -12.22 -15.58 -13.20
CA VAL A 194 -11.40 -16.39 -14.13
C VAL A 194 -11.71 -16.12 -15.60
N ASP A 195 -12.95 -15.78 -15.93
CA ASP A 195 -13.38 -15.51 -17.32
C ASP A 195 -13.40 -14.01 -17.66
N ALA A 196 -13.11 -13.14 -16.69
CA ALA A 196 -13.14 -11.71 -16.92
C ALA A 196 -11.91 -11.24 -17.70
N ARG A 197 -12.14 -10.33 -18.65
CA ARG A 197 -11.09 -9.48 -19.21
C ARG A 197 -10.73 -8.39 -18.20
N VAL A 198 -9.45 -8.26 -17.84
CA VAL A 198 -8.99 -7.24 -16.90
C VAL A 198 -8.09 -6.24 -17.62
N VAL A 199 -8.44 -4.96 -17.54
CA VAL A 199 -7.64 -3.84 -18.05
C VAL A 199 -7.14 -3.03 -16.86
N ALA A 200 -5.84 -2.79 -16.80
CA ALA A 200 -5.20 -1.99 -15.76
C ALA A 200 -4.57 -0.75 -16.38
N VAL A 201 -4.88 0.43 -15.85
CA VAL A 201 -4.43 1.71 -16.39
C VAL A 201 -3.76 2.53 -15.30
N ASP A 202 -2.59 3.08 -15.59
CA ASP A 202 -1.96 4.11 -14.76
C ASP A 202 -1.29 5.18 -15.61
N ILE A 203 -1.32 6.42 -15.14
CA ILE A 203 -0.63 7.54 -15.80
C ILE A 203 0.88 7.43 -15.63
N ASP A 204 1.32 6.74 -14.58
CA ASP A 204 2.73 6.54 -14.27
C ASP A 204 3.27 5.28 -14.97
N PRO A 205 4.27 5.41 -15.87
CA PRO A 205 4.88 4.26 -16.52
C PRO A 205 5.54 3.29 -15.53
N GLU A 206 6.07 3.76 -14.40
CA GLU A 206 6.68 2.89 -13.39
C GLU A 206 5.64 1.97 -12.74
N SER A 207 4.49 2.52 -12.36
CA SER A 207 3.34 1.76 -11.88
C SER A 207 2.87 0.70 -12.89
N THR A 208 2.76 1.05 -14.17
CA THR A 208 2.40 0.05 -15.20
C THR A 208 3.45 -1.04 -15.36
N ALA A 209 4.74 -0.72 -15.27
CA ALA A 209 5.82 -1.70 -15.31
C ALA A 209 5.75 -2.65 -14.11
N THR A 210 5.55 -2.11 -12.89
CA THR A 210 5.37 -2.92 -11.67
C THR A 210 4.14 -3.83 -11.76
N THR A 211 3.02 -3.33 -12.31
CA THR A 211 1.82 -4.15 -12.55
C THR A 211 2.12 -5.33 -13.47
N VAL A 212 2.88 -5.12 -14.56
CA VAL A 212 3.29 -6.19 -15.48
C VAL A 212 4.20 -7.21 -14.80
N GLU A 213 5.18 -6.76 -14.02
CA GLU A 213 6.07 -7.63 -13.25
C GLU A 213 5.28 -8.49 -12.24
N ASN A 214 4.37 -7.88 -11.50
CA ASN A 214 3.50 -8.60 -10.57
C ASN A 214 2.53 -9.55 -11.30
N ALA A 215 2.04 -9.20 -12.49
CA ALA A 215 1.26 -10.12 -13.31
C ALA A 215 2.06 -11.37 -13.70
N ALA A 216 3.32 -11.20 -14.10
CA ALA A 216 4.21 -12.31 -14.41
C ALA A 216 4.50 -13.20 -13.18
N LEU A 217 4.73 -12.61 -12.00
CA LEU A 217 4.88 -13.35 -10.74
C LEU A 217 3.68 -14.25 -10.41
N ASN A 218 2.50 -13.89 -10.90
CA ASN A 218 1.26 -14.63 -10.69
C ASN A 218 0.87 -15.54 -11.87
N SER A 219 1.64 -15.57 -12.96
CA SER A 219 1.25 -16.21 -14.23
C SER A 219 -0.08 -15.67 -14.78
N LEU A 220 -0.28 -14.35 -14.67
CA LEU A 220 -1.46 -13.61 -15.12
C LEU A 220 -1.14 -12.63 -16.26
N ASP A 221 0.06 -12.68 -16.84
CA ASP A 221 0.51 -11.82 -17.93
C ASP A 221 -0.45 -11.83 -19.13
N ALA A 222 -0.94 -13.01 -19.54
CA ALA A 222 -1.92 -13.13 -20.63
C ALA A 222 -3.36 -12.72 -20.23
N ARG A 223 -3.62 -12.46 -18.95
CA ARG A 223 -4.96 -12.12 -18.41
C ARG A 223 -5.14 -10.62 -18.17
N LEU A 224 -4.06 -9.85 -18.08
CA LEU A 224 -4.08 -8.41 -17.83
C LEU A 224 -3.63 -7.64 -19.06
N ASP A 225 -4.47 -6.70 -19.48
CA ASP A 225 -4.18 -5.70 -20.51
C ASP A 225 -3.75 -4.40 -19.79
N VAL A 226 -2.43 -4.19 -19.66
CA VAL A 226 -1.86 -3.06 -18.92
C VAL A 226 -1.53 -1.92 -19.88
N ARG A 227 -2.00 -0.71 -19.57
CA ARG A 227 -1.85 0.47 -20.44
C ARG A 227 -1.36 1.68 -19.66
N THR A 228 -0.35 2.36 -20.19
CA THR A 228 0.13 3.63 -19.61
C THR A 228 -0.65 4.79 -20.20
N GLY A 229 -1.31 5.57 -19.35
CA GLY A 229 -2.09 6.74 -19.72
C GLY A 229 -3.31 6.92 -18.82
N ASP A 230 -4.31 7.62 -19.33
CA ASP A 230 -5.53 7.96 -18.59
C ASP A 230 -6.76 7.31 -19.26
N LEU A 231 -7.97 7.81 -19.02
CA LEU A 231 -9.20 7.30 -19.62
C LEU A 231 -9.21 7.33 -21.16
N ASP A 232 -8.35 8.13 -21.80
CA ASP A 232 -8.22 8.17 -23.26
C ASP A 232 -7.71 6.84 -23.85
N VAL A 233 -6.87 6.11 -23.11
CA VAL A 233 -6.29 4.84 -23.59
C VAL A 233 -7.28 3.68 -23.60
N ILE A 234 -8.46 3.86 -23.01
CA ILE A 234 -9.57 2.89 -23.03
C ILE A 234 -10.69 3.28 -24.00
N GLY A 235 -10.58 4.43 -24.69
CA GLY A 235 -11.49 4.80 -25.79
C GLY A 235 -12.97 4.75 -25.40
N GLY A 236 -13.79 3.98 -26.13
CA GLY A 236 -15.22 3.80 -25.84
C GLY A 236 -15.55 2.51 -25.08
N GLU A 237 -14.55 1.83 -24.52
CA GLU A 237 -14.72 0.54 -23.87
C GLU A 237 -15.56 0.66 -22.58
N ARG A 238 -16.39 -0.35 -22.31
CA ARG A 238 -17.22 -0.44 -21.10
C ARG A 238 -16.94 -1.71 -20.33
N PHE A 239 -17.04 -1.61 -19.01
CA PHE A 239 -16.64 -2.63 -18.07
C PHE A 239 -17.79 -3.00 -17.14
N GLY A 240 -17.94 -4.29 -16.85
CA GLY A 240 -18.91 -4.77 -15.86
C GLY A 240 -18.54 -4.39 -14.42
N LEU A 241 -17.27 -4.11 -14.18
CA LEU A 241 -16.77 -3.58 -12.91
C LEU A 241 -15.68 -2.54 -13.18
N VAL A 242 -15.77 -1.40 -12.50
CA VAL A 242 -14.73 -0.37 -12.51
C VAL A 242 -14.20 -0.20 -11.09
N LEU A 243 -12.89 -0.38 -10.95
CA LEU A 243 -12.12 -0.20 -9.73
C LEU A 243 -11.29 1.07 -9.87
N ALA A 244 -11.29 1.91 -8.85
CA ALA A 244 -10.52 3.16 -8.84
C ALA A 244 -10.17 3.54 -7.40
N ASN A 245 -9.11 2.93 -6.86
CA ASN A 245 -8.56 3.26 -5.55
C ASN A 245 -7.48 4.33 -5.69
N ILE A 246 -7.91 5.51 -6.13
CA ILE A 246 -7.08 6.69 -6.33
C ILE A 246 -7.48 7.79 -5.35
N ARG A 247 -6.69 8.86 -5.28
CA ARG A 247 -6.97 10.01 -4.41
C ARG A 247 -8.40 10.55 -4.62
N ALA A 248 -9.04 10.95 -3.54
CA ALA A 248 -10.46 11.34 -3.54
C ALA A 248 -10.78 12.55 -4.43
N ASP A 249 -9.86 13.51 -4.52
CA ASP A 249 -9.97 14.67 -5.42
C ASP A 249 -9.91 14.25 -6.90
N THR A 250 -8.94 13.41 -7.24
CA THR A 250 -8.82 12.81 -8.58
C THR A 250 -10.06 11.99 -8.92
N LEU A 251 -10.53 11.13 -7.99
CA LEU A 251 -11.72 10.32 -8.20
C LEU A 251 -12.97 11.17 -8.44
N ARG A 252 -13.18 12.23 -7.65
CA ARG A 252 -14.32 13.14 -7.85
C ARG A 252 -14.27 13.86 -9.18
N ALA A 253 -13.09 14.30 -9.60
CA ALA A 253 -12.90 14.95 -10.90
C ALA A 253 -13.18 13.99 -12.07
N ARG A 254 -12.81 12.71 -11.92
CA ARG A 254 -12.97 11.67 -12.96
C ARG A 254 -14.31 10.95 -12.94
N ALA A 255 -15.07 11.03 -11.84
CA ALA A 255 -16.30 10.28 -11.65
C ALA A 255 -17.30 10.41 -12.82
N PRO A 256 -17.58 11.60 -13.40
CA PRO A 256 -18.49 11.71 -14.54
C PRO A 256 -18.04 10.89 -15.75
N ALA A 257 -16.75 10.96 -16.09
CA ALA A 257 -16.18 10.19 -17.20
C ALA A 257 -16.14 8.69 -16.90
N LEU A 258 -15.78 8.31 -15.67
CA LEU A 258 -15.79 6.90 -15.24
C LEU A 258 -17.15 6.24 -15.40
N LEU A 259 -18.25 6.95 -15.13
CA LEU A 259 -19.61 6.43 -15.31
C LEU A 259 -19.92 6.09 -16.77
N GLU A 260 -19.30 6.77 -17.74
CA GLU A 260 -19.44 6.45 -19.16
C GLU A 260 -18.78 5.11 -19.54
N HIS A 261 -17.86 4.62 -18.70
CA HIS A 261 -17.18 3.34 -18.88
C HIS A 261 -17.80 2.20 -18.08
N VAL A 262 -18.86 2.44 -17.30
CA VAL A 262 -19.61 1.38 -16.61
C VAL A 262 -20.65 0.80 -17.57
N ALA A 263 -20.65 -0.52 -17.73
CA ALA A 263 -21.70 -1.23 -18.47
C ALA A 263 -23.02 -1.26 -17.66
N PRO A 264 -24.19 -1.30 -18.30
CA PRO A 264 -25.46 -1.44 -17.57
C PRO A 264 -25.52 -2.72 -16.73
N GLY A 265 -25.93 -2.61 -15.47
CA GLY A 265 -26.01 -3.71 -14.50
C GLY A 265 -25.72 -3.22 -13.09
#